data_AF-A0A0D3IFU9-F1
#
_entry.id   AF-A0A0D3IFU9-F1
#
_cell.length_a   1.000
_cell.length_b   1.000
_cell.length_c   1.000
_cell.angle_alpha   90.00
_cell.angle_beta   90.00
_cell.angle_gamma   90.00
#
_symmetry.space_group_name_H-M   'P 1'
#
loop_
_entity.id
_entity.type
_entity.pdbx_description
1 polymer ?
#
loop_
_entity_poly.entity_id
_entity_poly.type
_entity_poly.pdbx_seq_one_letter_code
_entity_poly.pdbx_strand_id
1 'polypeptide(L)'
;MLSALLALPAWNPGHDACPTVTTVGSADFSLAEWVRKSWFIQEQQVLDFQPVTSNYCVAATYNLEGKTVPFFKGKVATVYNYANNDQARGLAVAEVNGPLTNAKNMTLCARAVNTTDSSRLAVAPCLLPNILAGPYWILGIGKAADGSYDWAVVIGGQPDVKWEDGCTTKESGVNNAGPRP
;
A
#
# COMPACT_ATOMS: atom_id res chain seq x y z
N MET A 1 21.52 29.40 -9.83
CA MET A 1 20.90 28.10 -9.48
C MET A 1 20.78 28.07 -7.96
N LEU A 2 19.61 28.38 -7.42
CA LEU A 2 19.37 28.34 -5.97
C LEU A 2 18.69 27.00 -5.66
N SER A 3 19.42 26.10 -5.00
CA SER A 3 18.87 24.86 -4.47
C SER A 3 18.16 25.19 -3.16
N ALA A 4 16.83 25.08 -3.14
CA ALA A 4 16.07 25.14 -1.90
C ALA A 4 16.10 23.74 -1.27
N LEU A 5 16.95 23.54 -0.26
CA LEU A 5 16.76 22.43 0.67
C LEU A 5 15.50 22.75 1.47
N LEU A 6 14.43 21.99 1.23
CA LEU A 6 13.31 21.90 2.14
C LEU A 6 13.84 21.27 3.44
N ALA A 7 14.05 22.10 4.46
CA ALA A 7 14.32 21.61 5.79
C ALA A 7 13.08 20.86 6.27
N LEU A 8 13.18 19.53 6.36
CA LEU A 8 12.20 18.75 7.09
C LEU A 8 12.22 19.23 8.55
N PRO A 9 11.06 19.52 9.18
CA PRO A 9 11.03 19.95 10.57
C PRO A 9 11.69 18.90 11.46
N ALA A 10 12.54 19.36 12.38
CA ALA A 10 13.18 18.51 13.38
C ALA A 10 12.13 17.73 14.16
N TRP A 11 12.32 16.42 14.27
CA TRP A 11 11.42 15.53 14.99
C TRP A 11 11.39 15.90 16.48
N ASN A 12 10.20 16.21 16.97
CA ASN A 12 9.94 16.52 18.38
C ASN A 12 9.62 15.20 19.13
N PRO A 13 10.47 14.73 20.07
CA PRO A 13 10.34 13.40 20.69
C PRO A 13 9.24 13.31 21.78
N GLY A 14 8.27 14.23 21.77
CA GLY A 14 7.31 14.45 22.86
C GLY A 14 5.90 13.88 22.66
N HIS A 15 5.72 12.86 21.81
CA HIS A 15 4.41 12.20 21.67
C HIS A 15 4.41 10.83 22.37
N ASP A 16 3.73 10.75 23.52
CA ASP A 16 3.47 9.48 24.23
C ASP A 16 2.53 8.55 23.44
N ALA A 17 1.84 9.08 22.42
CA ALA A 17 0.93 8.35 21.54
C ALA A 17 1.22 8.62 20.06
N CYS A 18 1.04 7.59 19.23
CA CYS A 18 1.25 7.69 17.79
C CYS A 18 0.35 8.74 17.12
N PRO A 19 0.88 9.54 16.18
CA PRO A 19 0.12 10.60 15.57
C PRO A 19 -1.01 10.05 14.70
N THR A 20 -2.19 10.69 14.78
CA THR A 20 -3.29 10.43 13.86
C THR A 20 -2.88 10.87 12.45
N VAL A 21 -2.96 9.97 11.47
CA VAL A 21 -2.65 10.30 10.08
C VAL A 21 -3.94 10.61 9.33
N THR A 22 -3.88 11.60 8.45
CA THR A 22 -4.96 11.93 7.53
C THR A 22 -4.57 11.51 6.13
N THR A 23 -5.55 11.03 5.40
CA THR A 23 -5.43 10.70 3.97
C THR A 23 -5.66 11.94 3.12
N VAL A 24 -5.41 11.84 1.81
CA VAL A 24 -5.67 12.93 0.84
C VAL A 24 -7.16 13.25 0.69
N GLY A 25 -8.05 12.34 1.09
CA GLY A 25 -9.49 12.55 1.04
C GLY A 25 -10.11 12.41 -0.36
N SER A 26 -11.44 12.42 -0.39
CA SER A 26 -12.23 12.20 -1.62
C SER A 26 -12.09 13.28 -2.69
N ALA A 27 -11.71 14.50 -2.30
CA ALA A 27 -11.55 15.62 -3.24
C ALA A 27 -10.31 15.44 -4.14
N ASP A 28 -9.25 14.83 -3.60
CA ASP A 28 -7.98 14.65 -4.31
C ASP A 28 -7.79 13.24 -4.86
N PHE A 29 -8.51 12.24 -4.33
CA PHE A 29 -8.44 10.85 -4.77
C PHE A 29 -9.51 10.46 -5.80
N SER A 30 -9.05 9.96 -6.93
CA SER A 30 -9.83 9.38 -8.02
C SER A 30 -9.38 7.94 -8.24
N LEU A 31 -10.27 6.99 -7.95
CA LEU A 31 -9.99 5.58 -8.23
C LEU A 31 -9.75 5.34 -9.73
N ALA A 32 -10.38 6.12 -10.62
CA ALA A 32 -10.19 5.97 -12.06
C ALA A 32 -8.77 6.34 -12.51
N GLU A 33 -8.15 7.35 -11.88
CA GLU A 33 -6.75 7.67 -12.14
C GLU A 33 -5.83 6.70 -11.40
N TRP A 34 -6.15 6.31 -10.15
CA TRP A 34 -5.36 5.33 -9.40
C TRP A 34 -5.12 4.00 -10.14
N VAL A 35 -6.08 3.56 -10.97
CA VAL A 35 -6.00 2.32 -11.76
C VAL A 35 -5.44 2.50 -13.17
N ARG A 36 -5.08 3.73 -13.58
CA ARG A 36 -4.70 4.02 -14.97
C ARG A 36 -3.41 3.30 -15.37
N LYS A 37 -2.47 3.14 -14.45
CA LYS A 37 -1.15 2.53 -14.66
C LYS A 37 -0.75 1.68 -13.46
N SER A 38 0.31 0.88 -13.64
CA SER A 38 0.95 0.14 -12.55
C SER A 38 1.71 1.09 -11.62
N TRP A 39 1.67 0.78 -10.32
CA TRP A 39 2.47 1.42 -9.30
C TRP A 39 3.74 0.62 -9.04
N PHE A 40 4.89 1.28 -9.05
CA PHE A 40 6.20 0.68 -8.76
C PHE A 40 6.70 1.15 -7.41
N ILE A 41 6.87 0.23 -6.47
CA ILE A 41 7.21 0.56 -5.10
C ILE A 41 8.69 0.97 -5.04
N GLN A 42 8.94 2.22 -4.65
CA GLN A 42 10.30 2.75 -4.50
C GLN A 42 10.86 2.45 -3.11
N GLU A 43 10.01 2.45 -2.09
CA GLU A 43 10.35 2.17 -0.71
C GLU A 43 9.14 1.54 -0.01
N GLN A 44 9.39 0.54 0.84
CA GLN A 44 8.36 -0.10 1.64
C GLN A 44 8.93 -0.65 2.95
N GLN A 45 8.09 -0.63 3.98
CA GLN A 45 8.32 -1.37 5.21
C GLN A 45 8.33 -2.88 4.91
N VAL A 46 9.17 -3.63 5.63
CA VAL A 46 9.15 -5.10 5.60
C VAL A 46 7.83 -5.60 6.16
N LEU A 47 7.21 -6.61 5.55
CA LEU A 47 5.95 -7.18 6.02
C LEU A 47 6.10 -8.68 6.28
N ASP A 48 5.33 -9.24 7.20
CA ASP A 48 5.34 -10.69 7.49
C ASP A 48 5.11 -11.56 6.24
N PHE A 49 4.15 -11.16 5.40
CA PHE A 49 3.81 -11.88 4.18
C PHE A 49 4.65 -11.46 2.97
N GLN A 50 5.50 -10.44 3.12
CA GLN A 50 6.42 -9.97 2.10
C GLN A 50 7.77 -9.62 2.75
N PRO A 51 8.56 -10.64 3.12
CA PRO A 51 9.88 -10.43 3.72
C PRO A 51 10.82 -9.73 2.74
N VAL A 52 11.93 -9.19 3.26
CA VAL A 52 12.98 -8.51 2.47
C VAL A 52 13.40 -9.30 1.23
N THR A 53 13.48 -10.64 1.32
CA THR A 53 13.81 -11.56 0.22
C THR A 53 12.76 -11.64 -0.90
N SER A 54 11.70 -10.85 -0.80
CA SER A 54 10.61 -10.73 -1.77
C SER A 54 10.23 -9.27 -2.06
N ASN A 55 11.09 -8.32 -1.68
CA ASN A 55 10.90 -6.88 -1.90
C ASN A 55 11.65 -6.39 -3.16
N TYR A 56 11.71 -7.23 -4.20
CA TYR A 56 12.41 -6.92 -5.45
C TYR A 56 11.43 -6.74 -6.60
N CYS A 57 11.60 -5.64 -7.34
CA CYS A 57 10.75 -5.23 -8.46
C CYS A 57 9.26 -5.18 -8.09
N VAL A 58 8.93 -4.78 -6.85
CA VAL A 58 7.54 -4.81 -6.37
C VAL A 58 6.69 -3.84 -7.17
N ALA A 59 5.61 -4.36 -7.75
CA ALA A 59 4.63 -3.57 -8.48
C ALA A 59 3.20 -4.02 -8.18
N ALA A 60 2.28 -3.07 -8.22
CA ALA A 60 0.85 -3.33 -8.09
C ALA A 60 0.13 -2.78 -9.32
N THR A 61 -0.56 -3.66 -10.04
CA THR A 61 -1.39 -3.27 -11.19
C THR A 61 -2.86 -3.42 -10.82
N TYR A 62 -3.66 -2.41 -11.13
CA TYR A 62 -5.07 -2.37 -10.77
C TYR A 62 -5.93 -2.28 -12.02
N ASN A 63 -7.06 -3.00 -12.05
CA ASN A 63 -8.01 -2.94 -13.16
C ASN A 63 -9.46 -2.77 -12.68
N LEU A 64 -10.32 -2.18 -13.52
CA LEU A 64 -11.77 -2.11 -13.29
C LEU A 64 -12.50 -3.18 -14.11
N GLU A 65 -12.48 -4.41 -13.64
CA GLU A 65 -12.97 -5.60 -14.38
C GLU A 65 -14.43 -5.96 -14.06
N GLY A 66 -15.17 -5.05 -13.41
CA GLY A 66 -16.56 -5.31 -13.01
C GLY A 66 -16.73 -6.39 -11.94
N LYS A 67 -15.67 -6.71 -11.18
CA LYS A 67 -15.76 -7.62 -10.05
C LYS A 67 -16.65 -7.05 -8.95
N THR A 68 -17.22 -7.96 -8.17
CA THR A 68 -17.99 -7.65 -6.97
C THR A 68 -17.38 -8.36 -5.77
N VAL A 69 -17.66 -7.83 -4.57
CA VAL A 69 -17.30 -8.48 -3.30
C VAL A 69 -18.56 -8.57 -2.42
N PRO A 70 -18.64 -9.54 -1.49
CA PRO A 70 -19.83 -9.72 -0.66
C PRO A 70 -20.23 -8.43 0.09
N PHE A 71 -21.52 -8.11 0.06
CA PHE A 71 -22.14 -6.97 0.78
C PHE A 71 -21.64 -5.58 0.38
N PHE A 72 -20.94 -5.44 -0.75
CA PHE A 72 -20.48 -4.15 -1.26
C PHE A 72 -21.06 -3.89 -2.65
N LYS A 73 -21.55 -2.66 -2.87
CA LYS A 73 -22.19 -2.24 -4.13
C LYS A 73 -21.39 -1.19 -4.92
N GLY A 74 -20.23 -0.77 -4.40
CA GLY A 74 -19.39 0.23 -5.06
C GLY A 74 -18.46 -0.37 -6.12
N LYS A 75 -17.63 0.49 -6.73
CA LYS A 75 -16.59 0.05 -7.66
C LYS A 75 -15.52 -0.74 -6.93
N VAL A 76 -15.12 -1.87 -7.53
CA VAL A 76 -14.05 -2.73 -7.05
C VAL A 76 -12.95 -2.72 -8.11
N ALA A 77 -11.73 -2.40 -7.69
CA ALA A 77 -10.54 -2.58 -8.52
C ALA A 77 -9.92 -3.93 -8.18
N THR A 78 -9.66 -4.77 -9.18
CA THR A 78 -8.81 -5.94 -8.98
C THR A 78 -7.37 -5.48 -8.83
N VAL A 79 -6.59 -6.19 -8.02
CA VAL A 79 -5.18 -5.89 -7.74
C VAL A 79 -4.36 -7.13 -8.06
N TYR A 80 -3.35 -6.92 -8.88
CA TYR A 80 -2.37 -7.90 -9.30
C TYR A 80 -1.01 -7.43 -8.79
N ASN A 81 -0.56 -8.05 -7.70
CA ASN A 81 0.76 -7.80 -7.15
C ASN A 81 1.80 -8.65 -7.88
N TYR A 82 2.92 -8.01 -8.16
CA TYR A 82 4.12 -8.60 -8.72
C TYR A 82 5.26 -8.34 -7.74
N ALA A 83 6.04 -9.37 -7.45
CA ALA A 83 7.36 -9.24 -6.85
C ALA A 83 8.18 -10.49 -7.21
N ASN A 84 9.50 -10.34 -7.22
CA ASN A 84 10.41 -11.45 -7.40
C ASN A 84 10.79 -12.04 -6.04
N ASN A 85 10.75 -13.37 -5.93
CA ASN A 85 11.00 -14.12 -4.70
C ASN A 85 12.24 -15.00 -4.84
N ASP A 86 13.24 -14.75 -4.00
CA ASP A 86 14.52 -15.44 -4.08
C ASP A 86 14.54 -16.79 -3.37
N GLN A 87 13.56 -17.07 -2.49
CA GLN A 87 13.54 -18.31 -1.73
C GLN A 87 13.23 -19.55 -2.57
N ALA A 88 12.54 -19.40 -3.71
CA ALA A 88 12.12 -20.54 -4.52
C ALA A 88 13.28 -21.25 -5.25
N ARG A 89 14.51 -20.70 -5.21
CA ARG A 89 15.72 -21.33 -5.78
C ARG A 89 16.75 -21.80 -4.73
N GLY A 90 16.49 -21.61 -3.43
CA GLY A 90 17.44 -22.00 -2.37
C GLY A 90 18.77 -21.21 -2.39
N LEU A 91 18.79 -20.03 -3.02
CA LEU A 91 19.96 -19.18 -3.12
C LEU A 91 19.97 -18.14 -1.99
N ALA A 92 21.16 -17.90 -1.43
CA ALA A 92 21.38 -16.96 -0.31
C ALA A 92 21.42 -15.48 -0.74
N VAL A 93 21.31 -15.21 -2.04
CA VAL A 93 21.46 -13.86 -2.60
C VAL A 93 20.19 -13.51 -3.34
N ALA A 94 19.69 -12.31 -3.08
CA ALA A 94 18.48 -11.82 -3.70
C ALA A 94 18.71 -11.35 -5.15
N GLU A 95 17.83 -11.74 -6.07
CA GLU A 95 17.96 -11.45 -7.49
C GLU A 95 16.77 -10.65 -8.03
N VAL A 96 17.10 -9.59 -8.77
CA VAL A 96 16.14 -8.74 -9.49
C VAL A 96 15.26 -9.54 -10.47
N ASN A 97 15.65 -10.77 -10.85
CA ASN A 97 14.94 -11.64 -11.80
C ASN A 97 14.48 -12.99 -11.19
N GLY A 98 14.16 -13.00 -9.88
CA GLY A 98 13.57 -14.16 -9.20
C GLY A 98 12.20 -14.61 -9.75
N PRO A 99 11.72 -15.81 -9.39
CA PRO A 99 10.36 -16.26 -9.74
C PRO A 99 9.26 -15.44 -9.07
N LEU A 100 8.09 -15.39 -9.70
CA LEU A 100 6.95 -14.58 -9.27
C LEU A 100 6.38 -15.05 -7.92
N THR A 101 6.23 -14.13 -6.96
CA THR A 101 5.52 -14.38 -5.68
C THR A 101 4.06 -14.81 -5.90
N ASN A 102 3.41 -14.26 -6.94
CA ASN A 102 2.01 -14.52 -7.26
C ASN A 102 1.82 -15.49 -8.46
N ALA A 103 2.66 -16.52 -8.59
CA ALA A 103 2.60 -17.47 -9.71
C ALA A 103 1.25 -18.21 -9.86
N LYS A 104 0.41 -18.22 -8.80
CA LYS A 104 -0.94 -18.80 -8.82
C LYS A 104 -2.02 -17.81 -9.24
N ASN A 105 -1.63 -16.61 -9.67
CA ASN A 105 -2.52 -15.54 -10.12
C ASN A 105 -3.64 -15.20 -9.11
N MET A 106 -3.28 -15.16 -7.82
CA MET A 106 -4.19 -14.73 -6.76
C MET A 106 -4.56 -13.27 -7.00
N THR A 107 -5.85 -13.02 -7.22
CA THR A 107 -6.39 -11.68 -7.40
C THR A 107 -6.90 -11.12 -6.09
N LEU A 108 -6.42 -9.93 -5.71
CA LEU A 108 -7.01 -9.16 -4.62
C LEU A 108 -8.01 -8.15 -5.19
N CYS A 109 -8.84 -7.59 -4.33
CA CYS A 109 -9.83 -6.58 -4.66
C CYS A 109 -9.70 -5.40 -3.70
N ALA A 110 -9.42 -4.22 -4.25
CA ALA A 110 -9.42 -2.94 -3.56
C ALA A 110 -10.79 -2.25 -3.72
N ARG A 111 -11.29 -1.67 -2.63
CA ARG A 111 -12.52 -0.87 -2.65
C ARG A 111 -12.49 0.27 -1.65
N ALA A 112 -13.07 1.40 -2.02
CA ALA A 112 -13.35 2.50 -1.10
C ALA A 112 -14.54 2.13 -0.23
N VAL A 113 -14.29 1.65 0.99
CA VAL A 113 -15.35 1.23 1.92
C VAL A 113 -15.94 2.41 2.69
N ASN A 114 -15.17 3.49 2.84
CA ASN A 114 -15.65 4.72 3.45
C ASN A 114 -16.21 5.65 2.37
N THR A 115 -17.49 5.98 2.46
CA THR A 115 -18.17 6.86 1.50
C THR A 115 -17.85 8.33 1.72
N THR A 116 -17.34 8.73 2.89
CA THR A 116 -16.90 10.12 3.14
C THR A 116 -15.45 10.35 2.71
N ASP A 117 -14.65 9.27 2.66
CA ASP A 117 -13.24 9.31 2.30
C ASP A 117 -12.86 8.13 1.39
N SER A 118 -12.92 8.37 0.09
CA SER A 118 -12.63 7.36 -0.94
C SER A 118 -11.15 6.95 -1.00
N SER A 119 -10.26 7.71 -0.35
CA SER A 119 -8.82 7.42 -0.28
C SER A 119 -8.44 6.43 0.82
N ARG A 120 -9.42 6.00 1.64
CA ARG A 120 -9.29 4.86 2.57
C ARG A 120 -9.78 3.59 1.90
N LEU A 121 -8.91 2.96 1.12
CA LEU A 121 -9.22 1.68 0.49
C LEU A 121 -9.18 0.54 1.52
N ALA A 122 -9.91 -0.52 1.21
CA ALA A 122 -9.82 -1.81 1.85
C ALA A 122 -9.44 -2.86 0.81
N VAL A 123 -8.43 -3.67 1.11
CA VAL A 123 -7.84 -4.65 0.18
C VAL A 123 -7.94 -6.05 0.81
N ALA A 124 -8.43 -7.01 0.03
CA ALA A 124 -8.53 -8.41 0.43
C ALA A 124 -8.66 -9.30 -0.81
N PRO A 125 -8.51 -10.64 -0.72
CA PRO A 125 -9.03 -11.54 -1.72
C PRO A 125 -10.49 -11.22 -2.09
N CYS A 126 -10.83 -11.27 -3.37
CA CYS A 126 -12.12 -10.81 -3.88
C CYS A 126 -13.35 -11.53 -3.29
N LEU A 127 -13.18 -12.75 -2.77
CA LEU A 127 -14.26 -13.53 -2.16
C LEU A 127 -14.55 -13.12 -0.71
N LEU A 128 -13.74 -12.26 -0.10
CA LEU A 128 -13.89 -11.87 1.30
C LEU A 128 -14.71 -10.58 1.48
N PRO A 129 -15.59 -10.52 2.50
CA PRO A 129 -16.31 -9.31 2.86
C PRO A 129 -15.37 -8.23 3.43
N ASN A 130 -15.86 -6.98 3.50
CA ASN A 130 -15.08 -5.82 3.97
C ASN A 130 -14.51 -5.96 5.39
N ILE A 131 -15.19 -6.67 6.28
CA ILE A 131 -14.73 -6.90 7.66
C ILE A 131 -13.42 -7.71 7.76
N LEU A 132 -13.05 -8.44 6.71
CA LEU A 132 -11.81 -9.22 6.62
C LEU A 132 -10.76 -8.55 5.72
N ALA A 133 -11.00 -7.32 5.29
CA ALA A 133 -10.08 -6.58 4.45
C ALA A 133 -9.08 -5.80 5.29
N GLY A 134 -7.84 -5.78 4.83
CA GLY A 134 -6.80 -4.90 5.38
C GLY A 134 -7.00 -3.46 4.88
N PRO A 135 -6.76 -2.45 5.72
CA PRO A 135 -6.74 -1.06 5.28
C PRO A 135 -5.56 -0.78 4.34
N TYR A 136 -5.79 0.09 3.35
CA TYR A 136 -4.80 0.57 2.41
C TYR A 136 -5.11 2.06 2.13
N TRP A 137 -4.47 2.94 2.88
CA TRP A 137 -4.84 4.35 2.97
C TRP A 137 -3.83 5.22 2.22
N ILE A 138 -4.32 6.10 1.36
CA ILE A 138 -3.47 7.00 0.57
C ILE A 138 -3.25 8.29 1.35
N LEU A 139 -2.04 8.48 1.87
CA LEU A 139 -1.63 9.65 2.65
C LEU A 139 -1.20 10.84 1.79
N GLY A 140 -0.62 10.56 0.63
CA GLY A 140 -0.11 11.59 -0.28
C GLY A 140 -0.25 11.16 -1.73
N ILE A 141 -0.49 12.14 -2.61
CA ILE A 141 -0.52 11.96 -4.07
C ILE A 141 0.20 13.15 -4.71
N GLY A 142 1.17 12.84 -5.55
CA GLY A 142 1.75 13.79 -6.50
C GLY A 142 1.11 13.69 -7.87
N LYS A 143 0.97 14.82 -8.53
CA LYS A 143 0.48 14.92 -9.91
C LYS A 143 1.61 15.41 -10.82
N ALA A 144 1.72 14.80 -12.00
CA ALA A 144 2.55 15.30 -13.08
C ALA A 144 1.95 16.60 -13.68
N ALA A 145 2.68 17.22 -14.61
CA ALA A 145 2.26 18.48 -15.24
C ALA A 145 0.92 18.36 -16.00
N ASP A 146 0.56 17.17 -16.47
CA ASP A 146 -0.72 16.87 -17.13
C ASP A 146 -1.88 16.59 -16.15
N GLY A 147 -1.63 16.73 -14.84
CA GLY A 147 -2.60 16.50 -13.77
C GLY A 147 -2.75 15.04 -13.35
N SER A 148 -2.04 14.12 -14.00
CA SER A 148 -2.16 12.70 -13.71
C SER A 148 -1.29 12.23 -12.56
N TYR A 149 -1.67 11.15 -11.89
CA TYR A 149 -0.92 10.68 -10.71
C TYR A 149 0.47 10.16 -11.12
N ASP A 150 1.46 10.55 -10.33
CA ASP A 150 2.89 10.28 -10.59
C ASP A 150 3.55 9.53 -9.42
N TRP A 151 3.29 9.96 -8.19
CA TRP A 151 3.73 9.27 -6.98
C TRP A 151 2.62 9.23 -5.94
N ALA A 152 2.71 8.28 -5.02
CA ALA A 152 1.80 8.18 -3.88
C ALA A 152 2.53 7.68 -2.64
N VAL A 153 2.00 8.03 -1.48
CA VAL A 153 2.41 7.48 -0.18
C VAL A 153 1.22 6.74 0.41
N VAL A 154 1.43 5.49 0.80
CA VAL A 154 0.40 4.60 1.31
C VAL A 154 0.78 4.07 2.68
N ILE A 155 -0.21 3.93 3.56
CA ILE A 155 -0.08 3.24 4.84
C ILE A 155 -1.12 2.14 5.01
N GLY A 156 -0.76 1.07 5.71
CA GLY A 156 -1.64 -0.04 6.06
C GLY A 156 -2.61 0.26 7.20
N GLY A 157 -3.18 1.47 7.26
CA GLY A 157 -4.10 1.92 8.31
C GLY A 157 -3.54 2.99 9.24
N GLN A 158 -4.24 3.23 10.36
CA GLN A 158 -3.80 4.17 11.38
C GLN A 158 -2.66 3.55 12.19
N PRO A 159 -1.47 4.18 12.27
CA PRO A 159 -0.41 3.70 13.15
C PRO A 159 -0.82 3.87 14.61
N ASP A 160 -0.67 2.80 15.38
CA ASP A 160 -1.03 2.69 16.79
C ASP A 160 0.07 2.06 17.65
N VAL A 161 1.21 1.70 17.05
CA VAL A 161 2.36 1.10 17.72
C VAL A 161 3.58 2.02 17.65
N LYS A 162 4.18 2.31 18.81
CA LYS A 162 5.40 3.10 18.92
C LYS A 162 6.63 2.25 18.57
N TRP A 163 7.52 2.80 17.76
CA TRP A 163 8.78 2.19 17.35
C TRP A 163 9.97 3.08 17.73
N GLU A 164 11.21 2.59 17.55
CA GLU A 164 12.43 3.32 17.90
C GLU A 164 12.55 4.66 17.17
N ASP A 165 12.17 4.68 15.88
CA ASP A 165 12.28 5.81 14.97
C ASP A 165 10.92 6.40 14.53
N GLY A 166 9.82 6.05 15.22
CA GLY A 166 8.51 6.62 14.91
C GLY A 166 7.34 5.77 15.36
N CYS A 167 6.38 5.58 14.46
CA CYS A 167 5.20 4.75 14.68
C CYS A 167 4.92 3.87 13.47
N THR A 168 4.48 2.65 13.74
CA THR A 168 4.08 1.66 12.74
C THR A 168 2.63 1.26 12.94
N THR A 169 2.05 0.65 11.89
CA THR A 169 0.88 -0.20 12.04
C THR A 169 1.28 -1.51 12.75
N LYS A 170 0.32 -2.19 13.40
CA LYS A 170 0.51 -3.42 14.20
C LYS A 170 1.63 -4.35 13.72
N GLU A 171 2.43 -4.88 14.64
CA GLU A 171 3.67 -5.62 14.34
C GLU A 171 3.52 -7.00 13.68
N SER A 172 2.32 -7.56 13.58
CA SER A 172 2.16 -8.89 12.97
C SER A 172 0.82 -9.09 12.26
N GLY A 173 0.84 -10.00 11.28
CA GLY A 173 -0.33 -10.48 10.57
C GLY A 173 -0.61 -9.79 9.23
N VAL A 174 -1.51 -10.40 8.45
CA VAL A 174 -1.77 -10.04 7.04
C VAL A 174 -2.64 -8.78 6.89
N ASN A 175 -3.48 -8.46 7.88
CA ASN A 175 -4.52 -7.43 7.77
C ASN A 175 -4.35 -6.29 8.78
N ASN A 176 -3.11 -5.84 9.00
CA ASN A 176 -2.67 -4.51 9.50
C ASN A 176 -1.12 -4.54 9.51
N ALA A 177 -0.55 -4.69 8.32
CA ALA A 177 0.77 -5.30 8.08
C ALA A 177 1.93 -4.67 8.89
N GLY A 178 2.51 -5.47 9.77
CA GLY A 178 3.62 -5.07 10.65
C GLY A 178 5.00 -5.42 10.13
N PRO A 179 6.04 -4.77 10.67
CA PRO A 179 7.40 -5.19 10.44
C PRO A 179 7.65 -6.53 11.12
N ARG A 180 8.35 -7.43 10.42
CA ARG A 180 8.94 -8.60 11.07
C ARG A 180 9.88 -8.08 12.18
N PRO A 181 9.75 -8.55 13.44
CA PRO A 181 10.68 -8.18 14.52
C PRO A 181 12.11 -8.64 14.22
#